data_AF-A0A136J753-F1
#
_entry.id   AF-A0A136J753-F1
#
_cell.length_a   1.000
_cell.length_b   1.000
_cell.length_c   1.000
_cell.angle_alpha   90.00
_cell.angle_beta   90.00
_cell.angle_gamma   90.00
#
_symmetry.space_group_name_H-M   'P 1'
#
loop_
_entity.id
_entity.type
_entity.pdbx_description
1 polymer ?
#
loop_
_entity_poly.entity_id
_entity_poly.type
_entity_poly.pdbx_seq_one_letter_code
_entity_poly.pdbx_strand_id
1 'polypeptide(L)'
;MEALRKQLSEAEGHLQDRDKKYRELNAKFKTSTREWTNHSLELESRVRNLERQNEELREQRNLEPQTGHKVSSTTVALDAMVADSVLQQPSSAHASRSTSPGDDAGKGNVIVITSEQRRRMEEKYQMVKDKLAESEKKTARLEMQLCEQQRARQQPQKQQAISEVVQSDMPESEQTKDETKELASSALNDLAKDGVLRDGSERVTARHAATCFQSLREAIWKISRVYFNEARDLEKAPVPQQHAAILKKLSPSWECFLSDQGYSSYLFRALIWRYLDEFLFKKPDSIWGESVRQAMAHIASKMRDKDEAIQWRVGTAEILHTTSYYDTQTLEHLAQQIIGSIEWYLTDKDDKPSMAKSVAGIVTLGAQLSSIICRSSFGIMMSLYPGGDMIHGFEPAHKTMEVRHRLRGKEVVDLMVTPCLIAGDAKMYTVLEKAEVMC
;
A
#
# COMPACT_ATOMS: atom_id res chain seq x y z
N MET A 1 46.64 -4.76 -37.88
CA MET A 1 46.24 -3.34 -38.07
C MET A 1 44.76 -3.18 -38.38
N GLU A 2 44.19 -3.91 -39.32
CA GLU A 2 42.74 -3.82 -39.64
C GLU A 2 41.82 -4.23 -38.47
N ALA A 3 42.17 -5.30 -37.74
CA ALA A 3 41.44 -5.71 -36.55
C ALA A 3 41.37 -4.61 -35.46
N LEU A 4 42.47 -3.87 -35.26
CA LEU A 4 42.51 -2.75 -34.30
C LEU A 4 41.66 -1.56 -34.77
N ARG A 5 41.64 -1.27 -36.08
CA ARG A 5 40.77 -0.22 -36.65
C ARG A 5 39.30 -0.58 -36.47
N LYS A 6 38.94 -1.85 -36.64
CA LYS A 6 37.57 -2.35 -36.39
C LYS A 6 37.18 -2.20 -34.92
N GLN A 7 38.03 -2.62 -34.00
CA GLN A 7 37.79 -2.48 -32.55
C GLN A 7 37.65 -1.01 -32.12
N LEU A 8 38.47 -0.12 -32.69
CA LEU A 8 38.37 1.32 -32.42
C LEU A 8 37.02 1.88 -32.89
N SER A 9 36.60 1.53 -34.11
CA SER A 9 35.31 1.97 -34.67
C SER A 9 34.12 1.44 -33.86
N GLU A 10 34.18 0.20 -33.38
CA GLU A 10 33.16 -0.37 -32.49
C GLU A 10 33.10 0.37 -31.14
N ALA A 11 34.26 0.67 -30.54
CA ALA A 11 34.34 1.41 -29.28
C ALA A 11 33.84 2.85 -29.42
N GLU A 12 34.15 3.53 -30.53
CA GLU A 12 33.63 4.86 -30.85
C GLU A 12 32.09 4.85 -30.99
N GLY A 13 31.54 3.82 -31.65
CA GLY A 13 30.09 3.61 -31.73
C GLY A 13 29.43 3.46 -30.36
N HIS A 14 30.02 2.63 -29.49
CA HIS A 14 29.51 2.45 -28.13
C HIS A 14 29.57 3.73 -27.27
N LEU A 15 30.62 4.55 -27.44
CA LEU A 15 30.73 5.84 -26.75
C LEU A 15 29.65 6.82 -27.23
N GLN A 16 29.40 6.90 -28.53
CA GLN A 16 28.35 7.75 -29.10
C GLN A 16 26.96 7.34 -28.61
N ASP A 17 26.67 6.04 -28.55
CA ASP A 17 25.41 5.51 -28.02
C ASP A 17 25.23 5.84 -26.53
N ARG A 18 26.30 5.74 -25.75
CA ARG A 18 26.28 6.10 -24.32
C ARG A 18 26.01 7.59 -24.13
N ASP A 19 26.65 8.45 -24.92
CA ASP A 19 26.46 9.90 -24.85
C ASP A 19 25.05 10.32 -25.31
N LYS A 20 24.46 9.59 -26.27
CA LYS A 20 23.07 9.75 -26.67
C LYS A 20 22.12 9.39 -25.52
N LYS A 21 22.30 8.22 -24.90
CA LYS A 21 21.50 7.78 -23.73
C LYS A 21 21.62 8.76 -22.56
N TYR A 22 22.81 9.29 -22.30
CA TYR A 22 23.02 10.29 -21.24
C TYR A 22 22.27 11.59 -21.52
N ARG A 23 22.27 12.08 -22.77
CA ARG A 23 21.50 13.26 -23.17
C ARG A 23 20.00 13.05 -23.03
N GLU A 24 19.49 11.90 -23.43
CA GLU A 24 18.07 11.53 -23.25
C GLU A 24 17.69 11.46 -21.78
N LEU A 25 18.53 10.85 -20.94
CA LEU A 25 18.30 10.76 -19.49
C LEU A 25 18.31 12.15 -18.83
N ASN A 26 19.24 13.01 -19.21
CA ASN A 26 19.31 14.38 -18.69
C ASN A 26 18.11 15.23 -19.15
N ALA A 27 17.62 15.02 -20.37
CA ALA A 27 16.39 15.66 -20.84
C ALA A 27 15.17 15.21 -20.02
N LYS A 28 15.02 13.90 -19.77
CA LYS A 28 13.95 13.35 -18.92
C LYS A 28 14.03 13.90 -17.49
N PHE A 29 15.22 13.93 -16.90
CA PHE A 29 15.44 14.48 -15.56
C PHE A 29 15.02 15.95 -15.47
N LYS A 30 15.37 16.78 -16.46
CA LYS A 30 14.94 18.19 -16.53
C LYS A 30 13.42 18.32 -16.63
N THR A 31 12.76 17.48 -17.43
CA THR A 31 11.29 17.47 -17.54
C THR A 31 10.65 17.10 -16.21
N SER A 32 11.06 16.00 -15.58
CA SER A 32 10.51 15.59 -14.27
C SER A 32 10.76 16.62 -13.18
N THR A 33 11.90 17.31 -13.18
CA THR A 33 12.19 18.39 -12.23
C THR A 33 11.22 19.57 -12.41
N ARG A 34 10.88 19.92 -13.66
CA ARG A 34 9.89 20.98 -13.95
C ARG A 34 8.48 20.56 -13.54
N GLU A 35 8.08 19.34 -13.85
CA GLU A 35 6.78 18.79 -13.45
C GLU A 35 6.63 18.78 -11.93
N TRP A 36 7.66 18.34 -11.21
CA TRP A 36 7.68 18.36 -9.75
C TRP A 36 7.59 19.80 -9.19
N THR A 37 8.34 20.74 -9.77
CA THR A 37 8.30 22.15 -9.33
C THR A 37 6.91 22.75 -9.53
N ASN A 38 6.26 22.46 -10.66
CA ASN A 38 4.91 22.92 -10.95
C ASN A 38 3.89 22.31 -9.97
N HIS A 39 3.97 21.00 -9.71
CA HIS A 39 3.09 20.32 -8.78
C HIS A 39 3.29 20.81 -7.33
N SER A 40 4.53 21.12 -6.93
CA SER A 40 4.82 21.71 -5.62
C SER A 40 4.18 23.10 -5.47
N LEU A 41 4.30 23.95 -6.50
CA LEU A 41 3.67 25.27 -6.51
C LEU A 41 2.14 25.19 -6.48
N GLU A 42 1.55 24.22 -7.19
CA GLU A 42 0.11 23.96 -7.17
C GLU A 42 -0.36 23.58 -5.76
N LEU A 43 0.33 22.65 -5.10
CA LEU A 43 0.03 22.25 -3.73
C LEU A 43 0.17 23.41 -2.74
N GLU A 44 1.24 24.21 -2.85
CA GLU A 44 1.40 25.41 -2.00
C GLU A 44 0.25 26.40 -2.19
N SER A 45 -0.20 26.61 -3.43
CA SER A 45 -1.35 27.48 -3.72
C SER A 45 -2.64 26.95 -3.10
N ARG A 46 -2.84 25.63 -3.12
CA ARG A 46 -3.99 24.96 -2.53
C ARG A 46 -3.98 25.06 -1.00
N VAL A 47 -2.83 24.91 -0.37
CA VAL A 47 -2.65 25.09 1.09
C VAL A 47 -3.02 26.53 1.48
N ARG A 48 -2.48 27.55 0.79
CA ARG A 48 -2.83 28.95 1.07
C ARG A 48 -4.33 29.22 0.90
N ASN A 49 -4.98 28.59 -0.07
CA ASN A 49 -6.42 28.75 -0.27
C ASN A 49 -7.23 28.12 0.88
N LEU A 50 -6.84 26.93 1.34
CA LEU A 50 -7.47 26.27 2.48
C LEU A 50 -7.23 27.03 3.79
N GLU A 51 -6.05 27.60 4.00
CA GLU A 51 -5.76 28.47 5.14
C GLU A 51 -6.65 29.71 5.14
N ARG A 52 -6.87 30.34 3.98
CA ARG A 52 -7.81 31.47 3.83
C ARG A 52 -9.25 31.07 4.17
N GLN A 53 -9.74 29.96 3.63
CA GLN A 53 -11.10 29.48 3.91
C GLN A 53 -11.31 29.15 5.39
N ASN A 54 -10.29 28.57 6.05
CA ASN A 54 -10.36 28.31 7.49
C ASN A 54 -10.43 29.60 8.31
N GLU A 55 -9.74 30.65 7.89
CA GLU A 55 -9.80 31.94 8.57
C GLU A 55 -11.17 32.61 8.39
N GLU A 56 -11.73 32.59 7.17
CA GLU A 56 -13.10 33.07 6.90
C GLU A 56 -14.14 32.33 7.75
N LEU A 57 -14.01 31.01 7.92
CA LEU A 57 -14.90 30.21 8.78
C LEU A 57 -14.75 30.56 10.27
N ARG A 58 -13.55 30.92 10.72
CA ARG A 58 -13.32 31.38 12.10
C ARG A 58 -13.94 32.76 12.34
N GLU A 59 -13.82 33.68 11.39
CA GLU A 59 -14.46 34.99 11.45
C GLU A 59 -15.99 34.88 11.48
N GLN A 60 -16.58 34.02 10.64
CA GLN A 60 -18.02 33.74 10.67
C GLN A 60 -18.50 33.21 12.02
N ARG A 61 -17.71 32.35 12.67
CA ARG A 61 -18.03 31.80 13.99
C ARG A 61 -17.99 32.84 15.11
N ASN A 62 -17.20 33.90 14.95
CA ASN A 62 -17.15 35.01 15.89
C ASN A 62 -18.29 36.03 15.68
N LEU A 63 -18.99 35.97 14.55
CA LEU A 63 -20.15 36.83 14.24
C LEU A 63 -21.49 36.22 14.69
N GLU A 64 -21.55 34.93 15.01
CA GLU A 64 -22.72 34.34 15.65
C GLU A 64 -22.78 34.77 17.13
N PRO A 65 -23.85 35.47 17.58
CA PRO A 65 -24.01 35.87 18.97
C PRO A 65 -24.10 34.64 19.87
N GLN A 66 -23.00 34.31 20.55
CA GLN A 66 -22.95 33.18 21.47
C GLN A 66 -23.84 33.44 22.69
N THR A 67 -24.98 32.74 22.74
CA THR A 67 -25.71 32.48 23.97
C THR A 67 -24.91 31.52 24.85
N GLY A 68 -24.03 32.10 25.66
CA GLY A 68 -23.65 31.61 26.98
C GLY A 68 -23.18 30.17 27.11
N HIS A 69 -21.96 29.84 26.66
CA HIS A 69 -21.14 28.85 27.36
C HIS A 69 -19.65 29.23 27.35
N LYS A 70 -19.17 29.55 28.55
CA LYS A 70 -17.83 30.02 28.85
C LYS A 70 -16.90 28.81 28.95
N VAL A 71 -16.10 28.55 27.93
CA VAL A 71 -14.98 27.59 28.01
C VAL A 71 -13.68 28.36 27.94
N SER A 72 -12.96 28.41 29.06
CA SER A 72 -11.61 28.97 29.15
C SER A 72 -10.67 28.21 28.23
N SER A 73 -10.04 28.94 27.30
CA SER A 73 -8.91 28.44 26.51
C SER A 73 -7.66 29.23 26.87
N THR A 74 -6.67 28.54 27.42
CA THR A 74 -5.32 29.04 27.69
C THR A 74 -4.51 28.93 26.40
N THR A 75 -4.24 30.05 25.74
CA THR A 75 -3.46 30.12 24.50
C THR A 75 -1.99 30.39 24.82
N VAL A 76 -1.12 29.45 24.44
CA VAL A 76 0.34 29.62 24.48
C VAL A 76 0.76 30.40 23.23
N ALA A 77 1.33 31.58 23.44
CA ALA A 77 1.92 32.43 22.42
C ALA A 77 3.23 31.81 21.90
N LEU A 78 3.28 31.45 20.63
CA LEU A 78 4.48 30.88 20.00
C LEU A 78 4.51 31.18 18.49
N ASP A 79 4.34 32.43 18.08
CA ASP A 79 4.32 32.80 16.64
C ASP A 79 5.05 34.11 16.27
N ALA A 80 5.92 34.66 17.13
CA ALA A 80 6.54 35.97 16.86
C ALA A 80 8.02 35.97 16.41
N MET A 81 8.67 34.83 16.10
CA MET A 81 10.13 34.83 15.84
C MET A 81 10.61 34.27 14.48
N VAL A 82 9.75 33.89 13.55
CA VAL A 82 10.19 33.16 12.33
C VAL A 82 10.23 34.00 11.04
N ALA A 83 9.79 35.27 11.07
CA ALA A 83 9.65 36.05 9.84
C ALA A 83 10.95 36.66 9.28
N ASP A 84 12.05 36.75 10.03
CA ASP A 84 13.17 37.64 9.65
C ASP A 84 14.48 36.97 9.18
N SER A 85 14.54 35.63 9.09
CA SER A 85 15.84 34.93 8.91
C SER A 85 16.11 34.35 7.51
N VAL A 86 15.20 34.48 6.55
CA VAL A 86 15.32 33.77 5.24
C VAL A 86 15.64 34.69 4.04
N LEU A 87 15.72 36.01 4.23
CA LEU A 87 16.03 36.96 3.13
C LEU A 87 17.22 37.88 3.45
N GLN A 88 18.39 37.32 3.77
CA GLN A 88 19.65 38.05 3.62
C GLN A 88 20.71 37.16 2.95
N GLN A 89 20.93 37.39 1.65
CA GLN A 89 22.16 36.98 0.99
C GLN A 89 23.30 37.90 1.47
N PRO A 90 24.43 37.39 1.94
CA PRO A 90 25.61 38.21 2.08
C PRO A 90 26.21 38.44 0.69
N SER A 91 26.03 39.67 0.20
CA SER A 91 26.94 40.27 -0.79
C SER A 91 28.34 40.26 -0.19
N SER A 92 29.23 39.42 -0.72
CA SER A 92 30.67 39.60 -0.53
C SER A 92 31.34 39.61 -1.89
N ALA A 93 31.65 40.83 -2.31
CA ALA A 93 32.64 41.12 -3.32
C ALA A 93 34.00 40.62 -2.83
N HIS A 94 34.57 39.63 -3.50
CA HIS A 94 36.02 39.56 -3.65
C HIS A 94 36.35 39.08 -5.07
N ALA A 95 36.81 40.06 -5.84
CA ALA A 95 37.44 39.88 -7.12
C ALA A 95 38.69 39.00 -6.98
N SER A 96 38.82 38.04 -7.88
CA SER A 96 40.14 37.58 -8.34
C SER A 96 40.07 37.40 -9.84
N ARG A 97 40.61 38.44 -10.46
CA ARG A 97 40.96 38.65 -11.86
C ARG A 97 41.88 37.53 -12.33
N SER A 98 41.50 36.81 -13.40
CA SER A 98 42.47 36.20 -14.30
C SER A 98 41.99 36.37 -15.73
N THR A 99 42.77 37.15 -16.47
CA THR A 99 42.68 37.44 -17.89
C THR A 99 43.17 36.25 -18.73
N SER A 100 42.44 35.85 -19.77
CA SER A 100 42.87 35.96 -21.18
C SER A 100 41.91 35.17 -22.11
N PRO A 101 41.66 35.65 -23.35
CA PRO A 101 40.72 35.04 -24.28
C PRO A 101 41.41 34.03 -25.20
N GLY A 102 40.68 32.97 -25.55
CA GLY A 102 41.09 32.01 -26.57
C GLY A 102 39.89 31.15 -26.94
N ASP A 103 39.40 31.37 -28.16
CA ASP A 103 38.36 30.60 -28.82
C ASP A 103 38.67 29.09 -28.75
N ASP A 104 37.75 28.31 -28.18
CA ASP A 104 37.67 26.87 -28.47
C ASP A 104 36.25 26.37 -28.18
N ALA A 105 35.46 26.29 -29.25
CA ALA A 105 34.16 25.65 -29.25
C ALA A 105 34.35 24.13 -29.08
N GLY A 106 33.78 23.53 -28.03
CA GLY A 106 33.59 22.08 -27.98
C GLY A 106 34.18 21.32 -26.79
N LYS A 107 34.46 21.95 -25.65
CA LYS A 107 34.75 21.21 -24.41
C LYS A 107 33.60 21.35 -23.43
N GLY A 108 32.89 20.24 -23.21
CA GLY A 108 31.86 20.16 -22.17
C GLY A 108 32.45 20.59 -20.84
N ASN A 109 31.92 21.66 -20.27
CA ASN A 109 32.24 22.10 -18.92
C ASN A 109 31.93 20.97 -17.96
N VAL A 110 32.96 20.23 -17.56
CA VAL A 110 32.89 19.30 -16.44
C VAL A 110 32.73 20.17 -15.20
N ILE A 111 31.49 20.30 -14.73
CA ILE A 111 31.19 20.96 -13.46
C ILE A 111 31.72 20.03 -12.36
N VAL A 112 32.93 20.32 -11.89
CA VAL A 112 33.50 19.64 -10.72
C VAL A 112 32.76 20.15 -9.49
N ILE A 113 31.74 19.42 -9.06
CA ILE A 113 31.04 19.68 -7.80
C ILE A 113 31.99 19.27 -6.69
N THR A 114 32.48 20.27 -5.95
CA THR A 114 33.34 20.02 -4.77
C THR A 114 32.57 19.25 -3.69
N SER A 115 33.28 18.48 -2.87
CA SER A 115 32.69 17.75 -1.73
C SER A 115 31.87 18.66 -0.81
N GLU A 116 32.32 19.91 -0.63
CA GLU A 116 31.62 20.93 0.16
C GLU A 116 30.32 21.40 -0.50
N GLN A 117 30.29 21.57 -1.83
CA GLN A 117 29.05 21.86 -2.54
C GLN A 117 28.04 20.72 -2.46
N ARG A 118 28.51 19.46 -2.50
CA ARG A 118 27.65 18.28 -2.28
C ARG A 118 27.06 18.29 -0.88
N ARG A 119 27.89 18.54 0.15
CA ARG A 119 27.45 18.62 1.56
C ARG A 119 26.37 19.68 1.76
N ARG A 120 26.55 20.87 1.19
CA ARG A 120 25.56 21.97 1.24
C ARG A 120 24.26 21.63 0.51
N MET A 121 24.33 20.88 -0.61
CA MET A 121 23.12 20.42 -1.30
C MET A 121 22.38 19.36 -0.48
N GLU A 122 23.11 18.46 0.19
CA GLU A 122 22.53 17.46 1.09
C GLU A 122 21.85 18.11 2.29
N GLU A 123 22.49 19.08 2.94
CA GLU A 123 21.88 19.85 4.05
C GLU A 123 20.60 20.57 3.62
N LYS A 124 20.60 21.18 2.42
CA LYS A 124 19.40 21.81 1.87
C LYS A 124 18.30 20.80 1.55
N TYR A 125 18.67 19.64 1.02
CA TYR A 125 17.73 18.56 0.75
C TYR A 125 17.09 18.05 2.03
N GLN A 126 17.89 17.81 3.07
CA GLN A 126 17.39 17.38 4.38
C GLN A 126 16.46 18.43 5.01
N MET A 127 16.82 19.72 4.95
CA MET A 127 15.95 20.80 5.42
C MET A 127 14.61 20.84 4.68
N VAL A 128 14.60 20.65 3.36
CA VAL A 128 13.36 20.60 2.57
C VAL A 128 12.52 19.38 2.96
N LYS A 129 13.17 18.22 3.18
CA LYS A 129 12.50 17.00 3.64
C LYS A 129 11.83 17.20 5.00
N ASP A 130 12.52 17.83 5.95
CA ASP A 130 11.99 18.11 7.29
C ASP A 130 10.81 19.09 7.25
N LYS A 131 10.91 20.15 6.44
CA LYS A 131 9.80 21.11 6.22
C LYS A 131 8.58 20.46 5.56
N LEU A 132 8.80 19.55 4.62
CA LEU A 132 7.72 18.80 3.99
C LEU A 132 7.01 17.90 5.01
N ALA A 133 7.77 17.18 5.84
CA ALA A 133 7.21 16.36 6.91
C ALA A 133 6.41 17.19 7.94
N GLU A 134 6.86 18.41 8.25
CA GLU A 134 6.13 19.33 9.11
C GLU A 134 4.84 19.84 8.47
N SER A 135 4.88 20.19 7.18
CA SER A 135 3.70 20.60 6.40
C SER A 135 2.67 19.46 6.30
N GLU A 136 3.10 18.23 6.04
CA GLU A 136 2.21 17.06 6.01
C GLU A 136 1.56 16.80 7.37
N LYS A 137 2.30 16.94 8.48
CA LYS A 137 1.74 16.87 9.83
C LYS A 137 0.71 17.97 10.09
N LYS A 138 0.94 19.19 9.60
CA LYS A 138 -0.01 20.31 9.72
C LYS A 138 -1.29 20.03 8.94
N THR A 139 -1.19 19.56 7.70
CA THR A 139 -2.34 19.21 6.86
C THR A 139 -3.19 18.09 7.48
N ALA A 140 -2.56 17.02 7.95
CA ALA A 140 -3.27 15.91 8.60
C ALA A 140 -4.02 16.35 9.87
N ARG A 141 -3.46 17.29 10.65
CA ARG A 141 -4.15 17.89 11.82
C ARG A 141 -5.37 18.70 11.40
N LEU A 142 -5.27 19.49 10.33
CA LEU A 142 -6.39 20.30 9.82
C LEU A 142 -7.52 19.43 9.25
N GLU A 143 -7.19 18.35 8.52
CA GLU A 143 -8.19 17.40 8.01
C GLU A 143 -8.95 16.70 9.12
N MET A 144 -8.25 16.30 10.19
CA MET A 144 -8.86 15.71 11.38
C MET A 144 -9.81 16.68 12.08
N GLN A 145 -9.40 17.95 12.24
CA GLN A 145 -10.27 19.00 12.81
C GLN A 145 -11.52 19.23 11.94
N LEU A 146 -11.38 19.20 10.62
CA LEU A 146 -12.51 19.35 9.70
C LEU A 146 -13.50 18.16 9.83
N CYS A 147 -12.99 16.94 9.93
CA CYS A 147 -13.80 15.73 10.09
C CYS A 147 -14.55 15.73 11.43
N GLU A 148 -13.90 16.12 12.53
CA GLU A 148 -14.54 16.27 13.84
C GLU A 148 -15.66 17.32 13.81
N GLN A 149 -15.42 18.47 13.17
CA GLN A 149 -16.46 19.49 13.00
C GLN A 149 -17.65 19.00 12.17
N GLN A 150 -17.39 18.25 11.09
CA GLN A 150 -18.46 17.66 10.27
C GLN A 150 -19.28 16.62 11.05
N ARG A 151 -18.63 15.77 11.85
CA ARG A 151 -19.32 14.80 12.72
C ARG A 151 -20.18 15.49 13.78
N ALA A 152 -19.67 16.56 14.40
CA ALA A 152 -20.44 17.34 15.36
C ALA A 152 -21.70 17.97 14.73
N ARG A 153 -21.65 18.36 13.45
CA ARG A 153 -22.82 18.87 12.71
C ARG A 153 -23.84 17.77 12.34
N GLN A 154 -23.40 16.54 12.11
CA GLN A 154 -24.28 15.43 11.70
C GLN A 154 -24.96 14.69 12.88
N GLN A 155 -24.40 14.76 14.09
CA GLN A 155 -24.98 14.13 15.28
C GLN A 155 -26.45 14.55 15.56
N PRO A 156 -26.83 15.84 15.53
CA PRO A 156 -28.22 16.23 15.78
C PRO A 156 -29.18 15.75 14.68
N GLN A 157 -28.73 15.68 13.42
CA GLN A 157 -29.56 15.18 12.31
C GLN A 157 -29.78 13.66 12.39
N LYS A 158 -28.76 12.90 12.78
CA LYS A 158 -28.88 11.44 12.98
C LYS A 158 -29.78 11.09 14.17
N GLN A 159 -29.76 11.89 15.23
CA GLN A 159 -30.65 11.68 16.38
C GLN A 159 -32.13 11.93 16.01
N GLN A 160 -32.42 12.89 15.12
CA GLN A 160 -33.77 13.06 14.56
C GLN A 160 -34.20 11.88 13.68
N ALA A 161 -33.34 11.40 12.78
CA ALA A 161 -33.66 10.28 11.89
C ALA A 161 -33.85 8.94 12.63
N ILE A 162 -33.08 8.69 13.68
CA ILE A 162 -33.23 7.46 14.51
C ILE A 162 -34.56 7.52 15.28
N SER A 163 -34.98 8.70 15.74
CA SER A 163 -36.26 8.85 16.45
C SER A 163 -37.48 8.61 15.53
N GLU A 164 -37.36 8.87 14.23
CA GLU A 164 -38.40 8.58 13.23
C GLU A 164 -38.42 7.10 12.81
N VAL A 165 -37.26 6.43 12.74
CA VAL A 165 -37.17 5.02 12.33
C VAL A 165 -37.59 4.05 13.44
N VAL A 166 -37.37 4.38 14.72
CA VAL A 166 -37.77 3.52 15.86
C VAL A 166 -39.29 3.43 16.05
N GLN A 167 -40.09 4.26 15.36
CA GLN A 167 -41.56 4.16 15.34
C GLN A 167 -42.13 3.26 14.23
N SER A 168 -41.30 2.70 13.35
CA SER A 168 -41.73 1.80 12.28
C SER A 168 -41.23 0.39 12.53
N ASP A 169 -42.15 -0.50 12.89
CA ASP A 169 -41.96 -1.94 13.09
C ASP A 169 -41.09 -2.61 12.00
N MET A 170 -40.25 -3.56 12.40
CA MET A 170 -39.61 -4.49 11.47
C MET A 170 -39.25 -5.84 12.12
N PRO A 171 -39.73 -6.95 11.53
CA PRO A 171 -39.10 -8.26 11.61
C PRO A 171 -38.71 -8.75 10.20
N GLU A 172 -37.49 -8.47 9.70
CA GLU A 172 -36.95 -9.09 8.45
C GLU A 172 -35.45 -9.43 8.50
N SER A 173 -34.87 -9.66 9.68
CA SER A 173 -33.41 -9.82 9.83
C SER A 173 -32.84 -11.19 9.39
N GLU A 174 -33.64 -12.25 9.30
CA GLU A 174 -33.09 -13.60 9.04
C GLU A 174 -33.16 -13.99 7.56
N GLN A 175 -34.23 -13.65 6.86
CA GLN A 175 -34.40 -13.99 5.44
C GLN A 175 -33.36 -13.29 4.53
N THR A 176 -32.98 -12.06 4.89
CA THR A 176 -31.94 -11.30 4.19
C THR A 176 -30.54 -11.88 4.40
N LYS A 177 -30.25 -12.54 5.53
CA LYS A 177 -28.93 -13.16 5.78
C LYS A 177 -28.67 -14.35 4.86
N ASP A 178 -29.66 -15.22 4.66
CA ASP A 178 -29.51 -16.43 3.86
C ASP A 178 -29.38 -16.14 2.35
N GLU A 179 -30.17 -15.21 1.82
CA GLU A 179 -30.03 -14.74 0.44
C GLU A 179 -28.63 -14.12 0.19
N THR A 180 -28.11 -13.37 1.16
CA THR A 180 -26.78 -12.76 1.05
C THR A 180 -25.66 -13.80 1.05
N LYS A 181 -25.80 -14.90 1.82
CA LYS A 181 -24.84 -16.02 1.87
C LYS A 181 -24.82 -16.81 0.55
N GLU A 182 -25.98 -17.06 -0.04
CA GLU A 182 -26.09 -17.80 -1.29
C GLU A 182 -25.55 -16.98 -2.48
N LEU A 183 -25.91 -15.70 -2.57
CA LEU A 183 -25.36 -14.75 -3.54
C LEU A 183 -23.84 -14.55 -3.34
N ALA A 184 -23.34 -14.63 -2.10
CA ALA A 184 -21.91 -14.59 -1.83
C ALA A 184 -21.16 -15.78 -2.40
N SER A 185 -21.69 -16.97 -2.15
CA SER A 185 -21.11 -18.21 -2.62
C SER A 185 -21.18 -18.32 -4.15
N SER A 186 -22.29 -17.91 -4.79
CA SER A 186 -22.41 -17.95 -6.26
C SER A 186 -21.42 -17.01 -6.94
N ALA A 187 -21.40 -15.73 -6.56
CA ALA A 187 -20.55 -14.73 -7.20
C ALA A 187 -19.04 -15.06 -7.10
N LEU A 188 -18.61 -15.71 -6.01
CA LEU A 188 -17.24 -16.20 -5.86
C LEU A 188 -16.91 -17.35 -6.81
N ASN A 189 -17.87 -18.24 -7.08
CA ASN A 189 -17.66 -19.31 -8.06
C ASN A 189 -17.63 -18.76 -9.48
N ASP A 190 -18.44 -17.75 -9.77
CA ASP A 190 -18.48 -17.14 -11.11
C ASP A 190 -17.18 -16.37 -11.37
N LEU A 191 -16.66 -15.63 -10.39
CA LEU A 191 -15.33 -15.01 -10.43
C LEU A 191 -14.20 -16.05 -10.59
N ALA A 192 -14.29 -17.19 -9.89
CA ALA A 192 -13.31 -18.26 -10.01
C ALA A 192 -13.36 -18.94 -11.39
N LYS A 193 -14.55 -19.09 -11.99
CA LYS A 193 -14.75 -19.69 -13.32
C LYS A 193 -14.33 -18.78 -14.46
N ASP A 194 -14.65 -17.49 -14.39
CA ASP A 194 -14.26 -16.51 -15.42
C ASP A 194 -12.74 -16.28 -15.45
N GLY A 195 -12.05 -16.50 -14.33
CA GLY A 195 -10.58 -16.48 -14.24
C GLY A 195 -9.88 -17.73 -14.83
N VAL A 196 -10.61 -18.75 -15.30
CA VAL A 196 -10.06 -19.93 -15.99
C VAL A 196 -10.01 -19.72 -17.51
N LEU A 197 -9.98 -18.47 -17.97
CA LEU A 197 -9.61 -18.16 -19.36
C LEU A 197 -8.10 -18.33 -19.52
N ARG A 198 -7.71 -19.55 -19.92
CA ARG A 198 -6.39 -19.90 -20.48
C ARG A 198 -6.16 -19.20 -21.83
N ASP A 199 -6.23 -17.87 -21.90
CA ASP A 199 -5.55 -17.19 -23.00
C ASP A 199 -4.07 -17.11 -22.64
N GLY A 200 -3.35 -18.19 -22.93
CA GLY A 200 -1.94 -18.37 -22.62
C GLY A 200 -1.00 -17.37 -23.33
N SER A 201 -1.55 -16.45 -24.12
CA SER A 201 -0.79 -15.44 -24.87
C SER A 201 -0.89 -14.03 -24.30
N GLU A 202 -1.81 -13.76 -23.36
CA GLU A 202 -2.03 -12.39 -22.92
C GLU A 202 -0.90 -11.92 -22.00
N ARG A 203 -0.16 -10.92 -22.49
CA ARG A 203 0.93 -10.28 -21.76
C ARG A 203 0.40 -9.75 -20.43
N VAL A 204 1.03 -10.16 -19.33
CA VAL A 204 0.64 -9.70 -17.99
C VAL A 204 0.84 -8.18 -17.89
N THR A 205 -0.27 -7.44 -17.73
CA THR A 205 -0.26 -5.98 -17.56
C THR A 205 -0.50 -5.59 -16.10
N ALA A 206 -0.11 -4.37 -15.73
CA ALA A 206 -0.40 -3.82 -14.39
C ALA A 206 -1.91 -3.79 -14.09
N ARG A 207 -2.73 -3.48 -15.11
CA ARG A 207 -4.19 -3.50 -15.00
C ARG A 207 -4.71 -4.90 -14.69
N HIS A 208 -4.23 -5.93 -15.39
CA HIS A 208 -4.63 -7.31 -15.14
C HIS A 208 -4.24 -7.75 -13.72
N ALA A 209 -3.00 -7.47 -13.30
CA ALA A 209 -2.56 -7.77 -11.93
C ALA A 209 -3.42 -7.05 -10.88
N ALA A 210 -3.73 -5.77 -11.08
CA ALA A 210 -4.59 -4.97 -10.21
C ALA A 210 -6.02 -5.53 -10.13
N THR A 211 -6.62 -5.90 -11.28
CA THR A 211 -7.95 -6.54 -11.31
C THR A 211 -7.95 -7.86 -10.54
N CYS A 212 -6.96 -8.72 -10.74
CA CYS A 212 -6.88 -10.00 -10.03
C CYS A 212 -6.69 -9.80 -8.52
N PHE A 213 -5.83 -8.85 -8.13
CA PHE A 213 -5.64 -8.45 -6.74
C PHE A 213 -6.94 -7.91 -6.11
N GLN A 214 -7.70 -7.08 -6.84
CA GLN A 214 -8.97 -6.53 -6.39
C GLN A 214 -10.03 -7.61 -6.20
N SER A 215 -10.17 -8.54 -7.14
CA SER A 215 -11.10 -9.67 -7.02
C SER A 215 -10.78 -10.54 -5.80
N LEU A 216 -9.49 -10.81 -5.55
CA LEU A 216 -9.05 -11.53 -4.36
C LEU A 216 -9.38 -10.75 -3.08
N ARG A 217 -9.12 -9.43 -3.06
CA ARG A 217 -9.45 -8.55 -1.93
C ARG A 217 -10.94 -8.58 -1.62
N GLU A 218 -11.79 -8.42 -2.62
CA GLU A 218 -13.24 -8.42 -2.47
C GLU A 218 -13.75 -9.78 -1.96
N ALA A 219 -13.17 -10.88 -2.45
CA ALA A 219 -13.51 -12.21 -1.98
C ALA A 219 -13.21 -12.40 -0.49
N ILE A 220 -12.03 -11.99 -0.05
CA ILE A 220 -11.60 -12.04 1.35
C ILE A 220 -12.45 -11.11 2.23
N TRP A 221 -12.79 -9.92 1.71
CA TRP A 221 -13.65 -8.99 2.41
C TRP A 221 -15.06 -9.56 2.63
N LYS A 222 -15.64 -10.14 1.58
CA LYS A 222 -17.00 -10.71 1.57
C LYS A 222 -17.13 -11.86 2.54
N ILE A 223 -16.24 -12.87 2.46
CA ILE A 223 -16.29 -14.02 3.38
C ILE A 223 -16.16 -13.57 4.83
N SER A 224 -15.27 -12.61 5.10
CA SER A 224 -15.00 -12.18 6.46
C SER A 224 -16.17 -11.40 7.07
N ARG A 225 -16.90 -10.64 6.25
CA ARG A 225 -18.09 -9.91 6.67
C ARG A 225 -19.30 -10.83 6.84
N VAL A 226 -19.45 -11.85 6.00
CA VAL A 226 -20.59 -12.78 6.06
C VAL A 226 -20.48 -13.69 7.28
N TYR A 227 -19.30 -14.27 7.52
CA TYR A 227 -19.15 -15.33 8.53
C TYR A 227 -18.54 -14.86 9.86
N PHE A 228 -17.86 -13.71 9.88
CA PHE A 228 -17.07 -13.31 11.04
C PHE A 228 -17.24 -11.83 11.43
N ASN A 229 -18.45 -11.27 11.29
CA ASN A 229 -18.72 -9.88 11.67
C ASN A 229 -19.32 -9.72 13.07
N GLU A 230 -19.73 -10.83 13.68
CA GLU A 230 -20.33 -10.83 15.01
C GLU A 230 -19.23 -10.81 16.09
N ALA A 231 -19.52 -10.13 17.21
CA ALA A 231 -18.65 -10.11 18.38
C ALA A 231 -18.70 -11.47 19.07
N ARG A 232 -17.56 -11.92 19.60
CA ARG A 232 -17.49 -13.15 20.38
C ARG A 232 -17.33 -12.86 21.86
N ASP A 233 -18.17 -13.52 22.65
CA ASP A 233 -18.02 -13.56 24.10
C ASP A 233 -16.89 -14.55 24.47
N LEU A 234 -15.68 -14.00 24.60
CA LEU A 234 -14.49 -14.79 24.94
C LEU A 234 -14.53 -15.36 26.36
N GLU A 235 -15.35 -14.81 27.25
CA GLU A 235 -15.51 -15.32 28.62
C GLU A 235 -16.32 -16.63 28.62
N LYS A 236 -17.33 -16.74 27.74
CA LYS A 236 -18.15 -17.95 27.61
C LYS A 236 -17.51 -19.04 26.76
N ALA A 237 -16.70 -18.67 25.78
CA ALA A 237 -16.07 -19.60 24.86
C ALA A 237 -14.60 -19.22 24.63
N PRO A 238 -13.69 -19.64 25.52
CA PRO A 238 -12.28 -19.29 25.44
C PRO A 238 -11.63 -19.89 24.19
N VAL A 239 -10.75 -19.11 23.56
CA VAL A 239 -10.01 -19.54 22.36
C VAL A 239 -9.02 -20.65 22.72
N PRO A 240 -9.00 -21.79 22.01
CA PRO A 240 -8.02 -22.84 22.27
C PRO A 240 -6.60 -22.31 22.09
N GLN A 241 -5.67 -22.74 22.95
CA GLN A 241 -4.30 -22.21 22.99
C GLN A 241 -3.58 -22.24 21.63
N GLN A 242 -3.84 -23.27 20.82
CA GLN A 242 -3.28 -23.38 19.47
C GLN A 242 -3.72 -22.21 18.57
N HIS A 243 -5.00 -21.85 18.58
CA HIS A 243 -5.51 -20.73 17.80
C HIS A 243 -5.07 -19.39 18.40
N ALA A 244 -5.06 -19.27 19.73
CA ALA A 244 -4.55 -18.08 20.41
C ALA A 244 -3.08 -17.79 20.01
N ALA A 245 -2.25 -18.82 19.86
CA ALA A 245 -0.87 -18.67 19.39
C ALA A 245 -0.79 -18.13 17.95
N ILE A 246 -1.68 -18.55 17.06
CA ILE A 246 -1.76 -18.03 15.68
C ILE A 246 -2.20 -16.56 15.70
N LEU A 247 -3.26 -16.24 16.44
CA LEU A 247 -3.78 -14.87 16.55
C LEU A 247 -2.77 -13.93 17.20
N LYS A 248 -2.05 -14.36 18.23
CA LYS A 248 -0.99 -13.60 18.87
C LYS A 248 0.17 -13.27 17.92
N LYS A 249 0.45 -14.14 16.95
CA LYS A 249 1.43 -13.88 15.87
C LYS A 249 0.92 -12.86 14.85
N LEU A 250 -0.40 -12.64 14.75
CA LEU A 250 -0.99 -11.60 13.89
C LEU A 250 -1.03 -10.25 14.60
N SER A 251 -1.50 -10.25 15.85
CA SER A 251 -1.57 -9.05 16.67
C SER A 251 -1.47 -9.42 18.15
N PRO A 252 -0.66 -8.70 18.95
CA PRO A 252 -0.67 -8.87 20.40
C PRO A 252 -2.04 -8.50 21.03
N SER A 253 -2.83 -7.69 20.32
CA SER A 253 -4.13 -7.16 20.75
C SER A 253 -5.32 -7.95 20.20
N TRP A 254 -5.12 -9.20 19.75
CA TRP A 254 -6.13 -10.02 19.07
C TRP A 254 -7.45 -10.21 19.85
N GLU A 255 -7.37 -10.28 21.19
CA GLU A 255 -8.55 -10.43 22.06
C GLU A 255 -9.53 -9.26 21.88
N CYS A 256 -9.02 -8.03 21.77
CA CYS A 256 -9.84 -6.85 21.54
C CYS A 256 -10.59 -6.94 20.20
N PHE A 257 -9.92 -7.40 19.14
CA PHE A 257 -10.55 -7.54 17.83
C PHE A 257 -11.67 -8.59 17.82
N LEU A 258 -11.54 -9.68 18.61
CA LEU A 258 -12.60 -10.69 18.69
C LEU A 258 -13.77 -10.28 19.58
N SER A 259 -13.52 -9.50 20.64
CA SER A 259 -14.55 -9.09 21.59
C SER A 259 -15.40 -7.92 21.10
N ASP A 260 -14.88 -7.07 20.21
CA ASP A 260 -15.61 -5.89 19.74
C ASP A 260 -16.33 -6.19 18.41
N GLN A 261 -17.62 -5.83 18.34
CA GLN A 261 -18.47 -6.09 17.17
C GLN A 261 -17.92 -5.40 15.91
N GLY A 262 -17.89 -6.14 14.80
CA GLY A 262 -17.38 -5.65 13.51
C GLY A 262 -15.86 -5.75 13.34
N TYR A 263 -15.10 -5.91 14.42
CA TYR A 263 -13.64 -5.95 14.36
C TYR A 263 -13.06 -7.35 14.13
N SER A 264 -13.82 -8.38 14.50
CA SER A 264 -13.47 -9.78 14.27
C SER A 264 -13.20 -10.04 12.78
N SER A 265 -14.01 -9.43 11.92
CA SER A 265 -13.87 -9.56 10.46
C SER A 265 -12.49 -9.14 9.94
N TYR A 266 -11.88 -8.10 10.52
CA TYR A 266 -10.55 -7.65 10.10
C TYR A 266 -9.44 -8.61 10.52
N LEU A 267 -9.55 -9.18 11.72
CA LEU A 267 -8.61 -10.20 12.20
C LEU A 267 -8.60 -11.41 11.26
N PHE A 268 -9.77 -11.86 10.79
CA PHE A 268 -9.86 -12.98 9.86
C PHE A 268 -9.40 -12.62 8.43
N ARG A 269 -9.62 -11.39 7.96
CA ARG A 269 -9.01 -10.91 6.70
C ARG A 269 -7.48 -11.00 6.77
N ALA A 270 -6.89 -10.48 7.85
CA ALA A 270 -5.45 -10.52 8.06
C ALA A 270 -4.92 -11.96 8.15
N LEU A 271 -5.65 -12.85 8.81
CA LEU A 271 -5.30 -14.27 8.90
C LEU A 271 -5.30 -14.94 7.52
N ILE A 272 -6.35 -14.72 6.71
CA ILE A 272 -6.43 -15.27 5.35
C ILE A 272 -5.28 -14.74 4.49
N TRP A 273 -5.04 -13.43 4.50
CA TRP A 273 -3.93 -12.83 3.75
C TRP A 273 -2.57 -13.38 4.18
N ARG A 274 -2.35 -13.63 5.47
CA ARG A 274 -1.12 -14.24 5.97
C ARG A 274 -0.90 -15.65 5.39
N TYR A 275 -1.93 -16.48 5.36
CA TYR A 275 -1.83 -17.81 4.75
C TYR A 275 -1.50 -17.72 3.26
N LEU A 276 -2.17 -16.83 2.52
CA LEU A 276 -1.86 -16.63 1.11
C LEU A 276 -0.43 -16.13 0.89
N ASP A 277 0.05 -15.21 1.74
CA ASP A 277 1.42 -14.70 1.67
C ASP A 277 2.47 -15.79 1.91
N GLU A 278 2.31 -16.55 3.00
CA GLU A 278 3.28 -17.57 3.43
C GLU A 278 3.38 -18.74 2.43
N PHE A 279 2.24 -19.12 1.83
CA PHE A 279 2.17 -20.28 0.95
C PHE A 279 2.25 -19.95 -0.54
N LEU A 280 1.69 -18.81 -0.99
CA LEU A 280 1.57 -18.47 -2.40
C LEU A 280 2.36 -17.24 -2.82
N PHE A 281 2.53 -16.20 -2.01
CA PHE A 281 3.15 -14.96 -2.50
C PHE A 281 4.65 -14.86 -2.24
N LYS A 282 5.12 -15.40 -1.12
CA LYS A 282 6.57 -15.57 -0.86
C LYS A 282 7.20 -16.69 -1.70
N LYS A 283 6.38 -17.61 -2.20
CA LYS A 283 6.80 -18.80 -2.97
C LYS A 283 5.86 -19.00 -4.16
N PRO A 284 5.84 -18.09 -5.13
CA PRO A 284 4.79 -18.08 -6.15
C PRO A 284 4.84 -19.25 -7.13
N ASP A 285 5.95 -19.97 -7.16
CA ASP A 285 6.16 -21.20 -7.89
C ASP A 285 5.55 -22.44 -7.20
N SER A 286 5.10 -22.33 -5.94
CA SER A 286 4.45 -23.42 -5.20
C SER A 286 3.14 -23.87 -5.83
N ILE A 287 2.50 -23.02 -6.65
CA ILE A 287 1.24 -23.35 -7.34
C ILE A 287 1.38 -24.51 -8.32
N TRP A 288 2.59 -24.86 -8.76
CA TRP A 288 2.87 -26.01 -9.63
C TRP A 288 3.42 -27.22 -8.85
N GLY A 289 3.39 -27.15 -7.52
CA GLY A 289 3.84 -28.21 -6.62
C GLY A 289 5.28 -28.07 -6.16
N GLU A 290 5.59 -28.79 -5.07
CA GLU A 290 6.85 -28.68 -4.35
C GLU A 290 8.07 -29.11 -5.19
N SER A 291 7.92 -30.10 -6.08
CA SER A 291 9.01 -30.57 -6.95
C SER A 291 9.43 -29.49 -7.95
N VAL A 292 8.45 -28.82 -8.58
CA VAL A 292 8.69 -27.71 -9.51
C VAL A 292 9.33 -26.54 -8.78
N ARG A 293 8.81 -26.19 -7.60
CA ARG A 293 9.36 -25.15 -6.73
C ARG A 293 10.83 -25.39 -6.40
N GLN A 294 11.17 -26.60 -5.98
CA GLN A 294 12.56 -26.96 -5.66
C GLN A 294 13.47 -26.89 -6.89
N ALA A 295 13.00 -27.36 -8.05
CA ALA A 295 13.75 -27.26 -9.30
C ALA A 295 13.97 -25.79 -9.69
N MET A 296 12.94 -24.93 -9.57
CA MET A 296 13.05 -23.52 -9.88
C MET A 296 14.02 -22.79 -8.96
N ALA A 297 13.93 -23.01 -7.66
CA ALA A 297 14.87 -22.47 -6.69
C ALA A 297 16.31 -22.95 -6.93
N HIS A 298 16.50 -24.24 -7.26
CA HIS A 298 17.82 -24.79 -7.55
C HIS A 298 18.47 -24.14 -8.76
N ILE A 299 17.72 -23.95 -9.86
CA ILE A 299 18.23 -23.31 -11.07
C ILE A 299 18.50 -21.83 -10.83
N ALA A 300 17.58 -21.11 -10.18
CA ALA A 300 17.75 -19.71 -9.81
C ALA A 300 19.01 -19.48 -8.97
N SER A 301 19.35 -20.42 -8.06
CA SER A 301 20.54 -20.32 -7.20
C SER A 301 21.88 -20.40 -7.97
N LYS A 302 21.86 -20.96 -9.19
CA LYS A 302 23.06 -21.08 -10.05
C LYS A 302 23.28 -19.85 -10.93
N MET A 303 22.32 -18.94 -10.99
CA MET A 303 22.42 -17.72 -11.79
C MET A 303 23.27 -16.68 -11.07
N ARG A 304 24.10 -15.98 -11.84
CA ARG A 304 25.05 -15.00 -11.29
C ARG A 304 24.41 -13.63 -11.10
N ASP A 305 23.40 -13.33 -11.93
CA ASP A 305 22.71 -12.05 -11.94
C ASP A 305 21.24 -12.22 -11.52
N LYS A 306 20.75 -11.24 -10.75
CA LYS A 306 19.35 -11.19 -10.32
C LYS A 306 18.41 -10.93 -11.49
N ASP A 307 18.81 -10.10 -12.45
CA ASP A 307 17.98 -9.79 -13.61
C ASP A 307 17.83 -11.02 -14.52
N GLU A 308 18.92 -11.78 -14.71
CA GLU A 308 18.92 -13.08 -15.38
C GLU A 308 17.98 -14.07 -14.67
N ALA A 309 18.06 -14.16 -13.34
CA ALA A 309 17.17 -15.01 -12.54
C ALA A 309 15.69 -14.62 -12.66
N ILE A 310 15.39 -13.32 -12.71
CA ILE A 310 14.03 -12.82 -12.91
C ILE A 310 13.52 -13.18 -14.31
N GLN A 311 14.30 -12.90 -15.36
CA GLN A 311 13.91 -13.20 -16.74
C GLN A 311 13.69 -14.71 -16.96
N TRP A 312 14.59 -15.54 -16.42
CA TRP A 312 14.47 -16.98 -16.49
C TRP A 312 13.22 -17.50 -15.76
N ARG A 313 12.95 -16.99 -14.55
CA ARG A 313 11.75 -17.34 -13.79
C ARG A 313 10.50 -16.98 -14.57
N VAL A 314 10.44 -15.77 -15.15
CA VAL A 314 9.30 -15.31 -15.95
C VAL A 314 9.08 -16.24 -17.15
N GLY A 315 10.11 -16.52 -17.95
CA GLY A 315 9.98 -17.40 -19.11
C GLY A 315 9.59 -18.83 -18.73
N THR A 316 10.14 -19.36 -17.64
CA THR A 316 9.78 -20.70 -17.14
C THR A 316 8.33 -20.73 -16.66
N ALA A 317 7.89 -19.70 -15.94
CA ALA A 317 6.52 -19.57 -15.46
C ALA A 317 5.50 -19.44 -16.60
N GLU A 318 5.85 -18.76 -17.70
CA GLU A 318 5.01 -18.69 -18.91
C GLU A 318 4.82 -20.08 -19.54
N ILE A 319 5.89 -20.86 -19.65
CA ILE A 319 5.82 -22.25 -20.12
C ILE A 319 4.98 -23.11 -19.18
N LEU A 320 5.20 -23.02 -17.86
CA LEU A 320 4.44 -23.81 -16.89
C LEU A 320 2.96 -23.42 -16.89
N HIS A 321 2.63 -22.13 -17.00
CA HIS A 321 1.25 -21.67 -17.07
C HIS A 321 0.49 -22.22 -18.29
N THR A 322 1.18 -22.39 -19.43
CA THR A 322 0.58 -22.92 -20.66
C THR A 322 0.52 -24.45 -20.68
N THR A 323 1.50 -25.13 -20.08
CA THR A 323 1.66 -26.58 -20.20
C THR A 323 1.17 -27.38 -18.99
N SER A 324 1.10 -26.75 -17.82
CA SER A 324 0.84 -27.41 -16.54
C SER A 324 -0.46 -26.90 -15.89
N TYR A 325 -1.05 -27.75 -15.06
CA TYR A 325 -2.15 -27.35 -14.17
C TYR A 325 -1.59 -26.93 -12.82
N TYR A 326 -2.37 -26.16 -12.05
CA TYR A 326 -2.03 -25.92 -10.66
C TYR A 326 -2.10 -27.23 -9.88
N ASP A 327 -1.18 -27.41 -8.93
CA ASP A 327 -1.15 -28.54 -8.03
C ASP A 327 -2.33 -28.47 -7.06
N THR A 328 -3.37 -29.23 -7.36
CA THR A 328 -4.61 -29.27 -6.57
C THR A 328 -4.36 -29.71 -5.14
N GLN A 329 -3.38 -30.59 -4.89
CA GLN A 329 -3.07 -31.05 -3.54
C GLN A 329 -2.50 -29.90 -2.68
N THR A 330 -1.59 -29.10 -3.25
CA THR A 330 -1.05 -27.92 -2.56
C THR A 330 -2.15 -26.89 -2.27
N LEU A 331 -3.04 -26.63 -3.23
CA LEU A 331 -4.14 -25.68 -3.06
C LEU A 331 -5.19 -26.18 -2.04
N GLU A 332 -5.57 -27.45 -2.10
CA GLU A 332 -6.49 -28.08 -1.14
C GLU A 332 -5.91 -28.06 0.28
N HIS A 333 -4.61 -28.37 0.42
CA HIS A 333 -3.94 -28.30 1.71
C HIS A 333 -3.99 -26.89 2.31
N LEU A 334 -3.68 -25.86 1.50
CA LEU A 334 -3.78 -24.47 1.93
C LEU A 334 -5.21 -24.09 2.33
N ALA A 335 -6.21 -24.48 1.53
CA ALA A 335 -7.61 -24.24 1.85
C ALA A 335 -8.00 -24.89 3.19
N GLN A 336 -7.59 -26.14 3.42
CA GLN A 336 -7.83 -26.85 4.68
C GLN A 336 -7.14 -26.18 5.87
N GLN A 337 -5.93 -25.66 5.71
CA GLN A 337 -5.25 -24.92 6.78
C GLN A 337 -5.99 -23.62 7.14
N ILE A 338 -6.48 -22.88 6.14
CA ILE A 338 -7.28 -21.68 6.36
C ILE A 338 -8.58 -22.05 7.08
N ILE A 339 -9.33 -23.04 6.54
CA ILE A 339 -10.59 -23.53 7.12
C ILE A 339 -10.39 -23.96 8.57
N GLY A 340 -9.41 -24.83 8.83
CA GLY A 340 -9.11 -25.32 10.17
C GLY A 340 -8.73 -24.20 11.15
N SER A 341 -8.22 -23.07 10.67
CA SER A 341 -7.87 -21.94 11.51
C SER A 341 -9.04 -21.03 11.84
N ILE A 342 -10.06 -20.97 10.98
CA ILE A 342 -11.21 -20.06 11.12
C ILE A 342 -12.51 -20.76 11.52
N GLU A 343 -12.65 -22.07 11.29
CA GLU A 343 -13.91 -22.80 11.50
C GLU A 343 -14.41 -22.74 12.93
N TRP A 344 -13.49 -22.68 13.90
CA TRP A 344 -13.84 -22.62 15.31
C TRP A 344 -14.59 -21.32 15.66
N TYR A 345 -14.41 -20.27 14.86
CA TYR A 345 -15.01 -18.96 15.08
C TYR A 345 -16.36 -18.76 14.38
N LEU A 346 -16.84 -19.76 13.63
CA LEU A 346 -18.18 -19.70 13.04
C LEU A 346 -19.24 -19.68 14.14
N THR A 347 -20.17 -18.73 14.05
CA THR A 347 -21.35 -18.69 14.92
C THR A 347 -22.30 -19.85 14.61
N ASP A 348 -22.46 -20.16 13.33
CA ASP A 348 -23.34 -21.22 12.83
C ASP A 348 -22.50 -22.34 12.19
N LYS A 349 -22.74 -23.59 12.62
CA LYS A 349 -22.03 -24.76 12.09
C LYS A 349 -22.54 -25.16 10.71
N ASP A 350 -23.78 -24.83 10.37
CA ASP A 350 -24.39 -25.17 9.09
C ASP A 350 -23.79 -24.32 7.95
N ASP A 351 -23.13 -23.20 8.28
CA ASP A 351 -22.39 -22.35 7.34
C ASP A 351 -21.05 -22.95 6.88
N LYS A 352 -20.55 -24.00 7.55
CA LYS A 352 -19.20 -24.55 7.27
C LYS A 352 -19.00 -24.97 5.81
N PRO A 353 -19.93 -25.67 5.12
CA PRO A 353 -19.74 -26.06 3.72
C PRO A 353 -19.63 -24.85 2.77
N SER A 354 -20.47 -23.83 2.98
CA SER A 354 -20.49 -22.60 2.16
C SER A 354 -19.24 -21.75 2.38
N MET A 355 -18.79 -21.64 3.64
CA MET A 355 -17.52 -21.01 3.98
C MET A 355 -16.35 -21.77 3.34
N ALA A 356 -16.31 -23.10 3.45
CA ALA A 356 -15.24 -23.92 2.88
C ALA A 356 -15.13 -23.75 1.35
N LYS A 357 -16.28 -23.72 0.65
CA LYS A 357 -16.34 -23.44 -0.78
C LYS A 357 -15.78 -22.05 -1.12
N SER A 358 -16.14 -21.04 -0.33
CA SER A 358 -15.65 -19.67 -0.49
C SER A 358 -14.14 -19.56 -0.27
N VAL A 359 -13.60 -20.26 0.75
CA VAL A 359 -12.14 -20.34 0.99
C VAL A 359 -11.42 -20.99 -0.18
N ALA A 360 -11.95 -22.08 -0.75
CA ALA A 360 -11.37 -22.71 -1.94
C ALA A 360 -11.33 -21.75 -3.14
N GLY A 361 -12.38 -20.94 -3.33
CA GLY A 361 -12.40 -19.87 -4.33
C GLY A 361 -11.32 -18.80 -4.09
N ILE A 362 -11.15 -18.37 -2.83
CA ILE A 362 -10.09 -17.41 -2.44
C ILE A 362 -8.69 -17.99 -2.74
N VAL A 363 -8.45 -19.25 -2.40
CA VAL A 363 -7.16 -19.92 -2.69
C VAL A 363 -6.92 -20.01 -4.19
N THR A 364 -7.96 -20.28 -4.98
CA THR A 364 -7.88 -20.31 -6.45
C THR A 364 -7.52 -18.93 -7.02
N LEU A 365 -8.17 -17.85 -6.56
CA LEU A 365 -7.82 -16.47 -6.92
C LEU A 365 -6.38 -16.13 -6.50
N GLY A 366 -5.97 -16.56 -5.30
CA GLY A 366 -4.60 -16.43 -4.81
C GLY A 366 -3.58 -17.13 -5.71
N ALA A 367 -3.90 -18.34 -6.20
CA ALA A 367 -3.04 -19.08 -7.12
C ALA A 367 -2.95 -18.41 -8.50
N GLN A 368 -4.05 -17.85 -9.01
CA GLN A 368 -4.04 -17.05 -10.25
C GLN A 368 -3.15 -15.81 -10.11
N LEU A 369 -3.27 -15.08 -9.01
CA LEU A 369 -2.43 -13.91 -8.73
C LEU A 369 -0.97 -14.29 -8.53
N SER A 370 -0.71 -15.42 -7.88
CA SER A 370 0.63 -15.99 -7.72
C SER A 370 1.26 -16.38 -9.07
N SER A 371 0.48 -16.95 -9.99
CA SER A 371 0.91 -17.20 -11.38
C SER A 371 1.26 -15.89 -12.10
N ILE A 372 0.47 -14.83 -11.92
CA ILE A 372 0.78 -13.49 -12.43
C ILE A 372 2.12 -12.97 -11.88
N ILE A 373 2.34 -13.09 -10.58
CA ILE A 373 3.61 -12.71 -9.93
C ILE A 373 4.78 -13.50 -10.53
N CYS A 374 4.63 -14.82 -10.71
CA CYS A 374 5.63 -15.68 -11.34
C CYS A 374 6.02 -15.24 -12.76
N ARG A 375 5.05 -14.75 -13.56
CA ARG A 375 5.21 -14.33 -14.95
C ARG A 375 5.48 -12.84 -15.14
N SER A 376 5.76 -12.10 -14.08
CA SER A 376 5.95 -10.64 -14.15
C SER A 376 6.95 -10.13 -13.13
N SER A 377 7.21 -8.82 -13.13
CA SER A 377 7.97 -8.15 -12.06
C SER A 377 7.08 -7.65 -10.91
N PHE A 378 5.80 -8.06 -10.88
CA PHE A 378 4.92 -7.73 -9.76
C PHE A 378 5.27 -8.57 -8.53
N GLY A 379 4.90 -8.05 -7.36
CA GLY A 379 4.99 -8.75 -6.10
C GLY A 379 3.87 -8.32 -5.16
N ILE A 380 3.66 -9.11 -4.11
CA ILE A 380 2.79 -8.71 -3.00
C ILE A 380 3.70 -8.44 -1.80
N MET A 381 3.54 -7.26 -1.23
CA MET A 381 4.22 -6.87 -0.02
C MET A 381 3.22 -6.90 1.13
N MET A 382 3.57 -7.66 2.15
CA MET A 382 2.80 -7.78 3.39
C MET A 382 3.67 -7.26 4.53
N SER A 383 3.24 -6.17 5.16
CA SER A 383 3.85 -5.74 6.41
C SER A 383 3.16 -6.39 7.61
N LEU A 384 3.93 -6.69 8.65
CA LEU A 384 3.42 -7.12 9.95
C LEU A 384 3.50 -6.00 11.00
N TYR A 385 4.17 -4.88 10.70
CA TYR A 385 4.29 -3.72 11.58
C TYR A 385 4.73 -2.46 10.80
N PRO A 386 4.40 -1.24 11.26
CA PRO A 386 4.95 -0.04 10.65
C PRO A 386 6.49 -0.06 10.79
N GLY A 387 7.21 0.04 9.66
CA GLY A 387 8.69 0.03 9.65
C GLY A 387 9.37 -1.36 9.58
N GLY A 388 8.66 -2.39 9.11
CA GLY A 388 9.20 -3.72 8.81
C GLY A 388 10.52 -3.78 8.04
N ASP A 389 11.31 -4.84 8.24
CA ASP A 389 12.56 -5.09 7.50
C ASP A 389 12.37 -5.06 5.97
N MET A 390 11.18 -5.42 5.47
CA MET A 390 10.79 -5.35 4.05
C MET A 390 10.24 -3.99 3.62
N ILE A 391 10.11 -3.04 4.55
CA ILE A 391 9.74 -1.63 4.36
C ILE A 391 10.96 -0.70 4.59
N HIS A 392 12.18 -1.24 4.62
CA HIS A 392 13.39 -0.42 4.67
C HIS A 392 13.43 0.53 3.46
N GLY A 393 13.07 1.79 3.70
CA GLY A 393 13.02 2.84 2.67
C GLY A 393 11.68 3.59 2.59
N PHE A 394 10.60 3.10 3.20
CA PHE A 394 9.38 3.90 3.38
C PHE A 394 9.25 4.29 4.85
N GLU A 395 9.39 5.59 5.12
CA GLU A 395 8.90 6.14 6.39
C GLU A 395 7.41 5.79 6.54
N PRO A 396 6.92 5.48 7.75
CA PRO A 396 5.49 5.38 8.02
C PRO A 396 4.82 6.70 7.64
N ALA A 397 4.35 6.80 6.39
CA ALA A 397 3.73 8.00 5.87
C ALA A 397 2.24 7.92 6.18
N HIS A 398 1.63 9.06 6.52
CA HIS A 398 0.18 9.19 6.70
C HIS A 398 -0.62 8.64 5.49
N LYS A 399 -0.01 8.59 4.30
CA LYS A 399 -0.57 8.09 3.03
C LYS A 399 -0.54 6.56 2.88
N THR A 400 0.20 5.84 3.74
CA THR A 400 0.25 4.37 3.75
C THR A 400 -0.50 3.74 4.91
N MET A 401 -1.03 4.56 5.81
CA MET A 401 -1.78 4.16 6.99
C MET A 401 -3.15 4.81 6.96
N GLU A 402 -4.20 4.06 6.67
CA GLU A 402 -5.58 4.58 6.72
C GLU A 402 -6.16 4.57 8.14
N VAL A 403 -5.79 3.56 8.93
CA VAL A 403 -6.38 3.17 10.22
C VAL A 403 -5.83 3.83 11.50
N ARG A 404 -6.41 4.90 12.07
CA ARG A 404 -6.28 5.19 13.52
C ARG A 404 -7.62 4.95 14.22
N HIS A 405 -7.78 3.83 14.93
CA HIS A 405 -8.93 3.66 15.84
C HIS A 405 -8.53 3.78 17.30
N ARG A 406 -9.49 4.27 18.11
CA ARG A 406 -9.39 4.23 19.57
C ARG A 406 -10.10 2.99 20.10
N LEU A 407 -9.39 1.86 20.20
CA LEU A 407 -9.90 0.69 20.93
C LEU A 407 -9.81 0.97 22.43
N ARG A 408 -10.96 1.10 23.10
CA ARG A 408 -11.08 1.42 24.55
C ARG A 408 -10.28 2.65 24.98
N GLY A 409 -10.23 3.69 24.14
CA GLY A 409 -9.51 4.94 24.43
C GLY A 409 -8.00 4.90 24.19
N LYS A 410 -7.42 3.78 23.74
CA LYS A 410 -6.04 3.70 23.26
C LYS A 410 -6.04 3.78 21.73
N GLU A 411 -5.20 4.65 21.15
CA GLU A 411 -4.93 4.60 19.72
C GLU A 411 -4.21 3.28 19.41
N VAL A 412 -4.92 2.37 18.74
CA VAL A 412 -4.38 1.06 18.37
C VAL A 412 -4.20 1.07 16.85
N VAL A 413 -2.95 0.90 16.41
CA VAL A 413 -2.52 0.85 15.00
C VAL A 413 -2.09 -0.59 14.67
N ASP A 414 -2.67 -1.59 15.32
CA ASP A 414 -2.03 -2.91 15.41
C ASP A 414 -2.38 -3.90 14.30
N LEU A 415 -3.34 -3.61 13.41
CA LEU A 415 -3.67 -4.53 12.32
C LEU A 415 -3.11 -4.04 10.97
N MET A 416 -1.79 -3.87 10.91
CA MET A 416 -1.08 -3.42 9.70
C MET A 416 -0.78 -4.53 8.69
N VAL A 417 -1.64 -5.53 8.58
CA VAL A 417 -1.56 -6.46 7.44
C VAL A 417 -2.29 -5.82 6.27
N THR A 418 -1.65 -4.85 5.62
CA THR A 418 -2.16 -4.25 4.38
C THR A 418 -1.39 -4.86 3.21
N PRO A 419 -1.92 -5.88 2.53
CA PRO A 419 -1.33 -6.37 1.30
C PRO A 419 -1.26 -5.24 0.30
N CYS A 420 -0.08 -5.02 -0.26
CA CYS A 420 0.14 -4.05 -1.32
C CYS A 420 0.61 -4.80 -2.56
N LEU A 421 -0.12 -4.65 -3.66
CA LEU A 421 0.38 -5.06 -4.96
C LEU A 421 1.41 -4.02 -5.40
N ILE A 422 2.63 -4.47 -5.64
CA ILE A 422 3.74 -3.62 -6.05
C ILE A 422 4.24 -4.02 -7.44
N ALA A 423 4.65 -3.04 -8.21
CA ALA A 423 5.45 -3.22 -9.41
C ALA A 423 6.91 -2.95 -9.05
N GLY A 424 7.76 -3.98 -9.19
CA GLY A 424 9.20 -3.83 -9.05
C GLY A 424 9.85 -3.40 -10.36
N ASP A 425 10.66 -2.35 -10.28
CA ASP A 425 11.84 -2.17 -11.11
C ASP A 425 13.08 -2.38 -10.22
N ALA A 426 14.24 -2.74 -10.77
CA ALA A 426 15.43 -3.20 -10.02
C ALA A 426 15.96 -2.22 -8.94
N LYS A 427 15.42 -1.00 -8.87
CA LYS A 427 15.84 0.08 -7.97
C LYS A 427 14.69 0.77 -7.22
N MET A 428 13.43 0.59 -7.62
CA MET A 428 12.27 1.26 -7.02
C MET A 428 11.01 0.39 -7.16
N TYR A 429 10.17 0.41 -6.14
CA TYR A 429 8.85 -0.24 -6.17
C TYR A 429 7.75 0.83 -6.23
N THR A 430 6.79 0.63 -7.12
CA THR A 430 5.57 1.45 -7.19
C THR A 430 4.40 0.64 -6.63
N VAL A 431 3.69 1.19 -5.65
CA VAL A 431 2.44 0.57 -5.18
C VAL A 431 1.37 0.77 -6.24
N LEU A 432 0.83 -0.32 -6.76
CA LEU A 432 -0.25 -0.33 -7.74
C LEU A 432 -1.61 -0.30 -7.04
N GLU A 433 -1.80 -1.20 -6.08
CA GLU A 433 -3.05 -1.37 -5.35
C GLU A 433 -2.75 -1.69 -3.88
N LYS A 434 -3.70 -1.34 -3.00
CA LYS A 434 -3.64 -1.67 -1.58
C LYS A 434 -4.94 -2.31 -1.14
N ALA A 435 -4.83 -3.35 -0.33
CA ALA A 435 -6.00 -3.92 0.31
C ALA A 435 -6.27 -3.23 1.64
N GLU A 436 -7.29 -2.36 1.67
CA GLU A 436 -7.78 -1.74 2.90
C GLU A 436 -8.10 -2.82 3.96
N VAL A 437 -7.38 -2.77 5.08
CA VAL A 437 -7.79 -3.41 6.32
C VAL A 437 -8.15 -2.29 7.26
N MET A 438 -9.36 -1.74 7.06
CA MET A 438 -9.86 -0.66 7.90
C MET A 438 -9.94 -1.12 9.37
N CYS A 439 -9.74 -0.22 10.33
CA CYS A 439 -10.29 -0.32 11.68
C CYS A 439 -10.74 1.05 12.11
#